data_AF-A0A2J7ZHQ3-F1
#
_entry.id   AF-A0A2J7ZHQ3-F1
#
_cell.length_a   1.000
_cell.length_b   1.000
_cell.length_c   1.000
_cell.angle_alpha   90.00
_cell.angle_beta   90.00
_cell.angle_gamma   90.00
#
_symmetry.space_group_name_H-M   'P 1'
#
loop_
_entity.id
_entity.type
_entity.pdbx_description
1 polymer ?
#
loop_
_entity_poly.entity_id
_entity_poly.type
_entity_poly.pdbx_seq_one_letter_code
_entity_poly.pdbx_strand_id
1 'polypeptide(L)'
;MPFPGDIIDVKLSAGKGLKVSRNAFLAASPASVDITGKMNWRALIPVGQDEGLVLTKVSAPPESDAVVWLASYGHIEKHTLKTKEERMLVDNENFLACDVDVGYTIASVGGLKSLVFGGESFAMEFAGPCELYTQTKGLKSFAATLQSFMTVSEGSGISIGF
;
A
#
# COMPACT_ATOMS: atom_id res chain seq x y z
N MET A 1 -14.69 -0.50 2.92
CA MET A 1 -15.66 -1.22 2.05
C MET A 1 -14.82 -2.08 1.13
N PRO A 2 -15.01 -3.41 1.04
CA PRO A 2 -14.18 -4.20 0.14
C PRO A 2 -14.48 -3.78 -1.30
N PHE A 3 -13.43 -3.42 -2.03
CA PHE A 3 -13.53 -3.25 -3.47
C PHE A 3 -13.66 -4.63 -4.13
N PRO A 4 -14.17 -4.74 -5.36
CA PRO A 4 -14.23 -6.01 -6.05
C PRO A 4 -12.82 -6.61 -6.21
N GLY A 5 -12.57 -7.75 -5.58
CA GLY A 5 -11.26 -8.38 -5.58
C GLY A 5 -11.21 -9.65 -4.75
N ASP A 6 -10.01 -10.18 -4.58
CA ASP A 6 -9.76 -11.40 -3.84
C ASP A 6 -9.61 -11.12 -2.33
N ILE A 7 -9.77 -12.19 -1.55
CA ILE A 7 -9.45 -12.21 -0.13
C ILE A 7 -8.49 -13.36 0.12
N ILE A 8 -7.42 -13.11 0.88
CA ILE A 8 -6.50 -14.14 1.35
C ILE A 8 -6.45 -14.15 2.88
N ASP A 9 -6.23 -15.32 3.47
CA ASP A 9 -5.82 -15.46 4.86
C ASP A 9 -4.29 -15.59 4.96
N VAL A 10 -3.69 -14.82 5.86
CA VAL A 10 -2.27 -14.89 6.18
C VAL A 10 -2.12 -15.29 7.64
N LYS A 11 -1.44 -16.41 7.86
CA LYS A 11 -1.10 -16.90 9.20
C LYS A 11 0.15 -16.18 9.70
N LEU A 12 0.04 -15.54 10.85
CA LEU A 12 1.13 -14.84 11.52
C LEU A 12 1.52 -15.62 12.76
N SER A 13 2.79 -16.05 12.82
CA SER A 13 3.35 -16.56 14.05
C SER A 13 3.44 -15.47 15.11
N ALA A 14 3.44 -15.87 16.38
CA ALA A 14 3.57 -14.96 17.51
C ALA A 14 4.71 -13.93 17.31
N GLY A 15 4.39 -12.65 17.52
CA GLY A 15 5.31 -11.51 17.35
C GLY A 15 5.71 -11.17 15.91
N LYS A 16 5.20 -11.88 14.89
CA LYS A 16 5.38 -11.53 13.47
C LYS A 16 4.26 -10.61 12.99
N GLY A 17 4.49 -9.93 11.87
CA GLY A 17 3.53 -8.99 11.32
C GLY A 17 3.77 -8.65 9.86
N LEU A 18 2.80 -7.95 9.28
CA LEU A 18 2.80 -7.47 7.92
C LEU A 18 2.81 -5.94 7.89
N LYS A 19 3.49 -5.38 6.90
CA LYS A 19 3.15 -4.06 6.35
C LYS A 19 2.07 -4.26 5.31
N VAL A 20 0.97 -3.51 5.42
CA VAL A 20 -0.16 -3.61 4.48
C VAL A 20 -0.54 -2.23 3.94
N SER A 21 -1.07 -2.20 2.72
CA SER A 21 -1.61 -0.98 2.14
C SER A 21 -2.88 -0.54 2.90
N ARG A 22 -3.20 0.76 2.82
CA ARG A 22 -4.25 1.41 3.65
C ARG A 22 -5.59 0.66 3.64
N ASN A 23 -5.96 0.05 2.51
CA ASN A 23 -7.26 -0.58 2.31
C ASN A 23 -7.20 -2.11 2.31
N ALA A 24 -6.03 -2.70 2.58
CA ALA A 24 -5.84 -4.15 2.47
C ALA A 24 -6.39 -4.92 3.68
N PHE A 25 -6.32 -4.36 4.89
CA PHE A 25 -6.79 -5.04 6.10
C PHE A 25 -8.32 -5.23 6.07
N LEU A 26 -8.78 -6.49 6.15
CA LEU A 26 -10.20 -6.83 6.21
C LEU A 26 -10.63 -7.23 7.61
N ALA A 27 -9.94 -8.21 8.21
CA ALA A 27 -10.27 -8.77 9.52
C ALA A 27 -9.06 -9.47 10.14
N ALA A 28 -9.16 -9.80 11.42
CA ALA A 28 -8.18 -10.64 12.11
C ALA A 28 -8.88 -11.57 13.13
N SER A 29 -8.22 -12.67 13.48
CA SER A 29 -8.68 -13.60 14.51
C SER A 29 -8.83 -12.90 15.87
N PRO A 30 -9.66 -13.39 16.81
CA PRO A 30 -9.95 -12.72 18.09
C PRO A 30 -8.77 -12.50 19.05
N ALA A 31 -7.54 -12.86 18.68
CA ALA A 31 -6.33 -12.44 19.37
C ALA A 31 -6.00 -10.99 18.98
N SER A 32 -5.66 -10.15 19.96
CA SER A 32 -5.41 -8.70 19.85
C SER A 32 -4.32 -8.35 18.84
N VAL A 33 -4.65 -8.37 17.55
CA VAL A 33 -3.75 -7.94 16.49
C VAL A 33 -3.52 -6.44 16.64
N ASP A 34 -2.26 -6.05 16.80
CA ASP A 34 -1.87 -4.65 16.89
C ASP A 34 -1.90 -4.05 15.48
N ILE A 35 -2.74 -3.03 15.31
CA ILE A 35 -2.83 -2.26 14.08
C ILE A 35 -2.27 -0.87 14.36
N THR A 36 -1.02 -0.66 13.97
CA THR A 36 -0.35 0.61 14.15
C THR A 36 -0.08 1.25 12.79
N GLY A 37 -0.72 2.39 12.52
CA GLY A 37 -0.28 3.34 11.50
C GLY A 37 0.57 4.41 12.18
N LYS A 38 1.89 4.43 11.96
CA LYS A 38 2.68 5.61 12.36
C LYS A 38 2.54 6.66 11.26
N MET A 39 2.59 7.95 11.56
CA MET A 39 2.76 8.98 10.52
C MET A 39 4.18 9.49 10.68
N ASN A 40 5.10 9.13 9.78
CA ASN A 40 6.47 9.60 9.85
C ASN A 40 6.59 10.88 9.01
N TRP A 41 6.53 12.03 9.67
CA TRP A 41 6.80 13.34 9.08
C TRP A 41 8.14 13.44 8.32
N ARG A 42 9.13 12.59 8.64
CA ARG A 42 10.42 12.52 7.94
C ARG A 42 10.33 11.83 6.59
N ALA A 43 9.27 11.07 6.31
CA ALA A 43 9.03 10.49 4.98
C ALA A 43 8.70 11.54 3.90
N LEU A 44 8.60 12.83 4.27
CA LEU A 44 8.50 13.97 3.36
C LEU A 44 9.87 14.58 2.98
N ILE A 45 10.96 14.12 3.61
CA ILE A 45 12.31 14.63 3.39
C ILE A 45 13.13 13.44 2.84
N PRO A 46 13.71 13.51 1.64
CA PRO A 46 14.44 12.40 1.02
C PRO A 46 15.92 12.36 1.51
N VAL A 47 16.18 12.01 2.78
CA VAL A 47 17.52 11.84 3.38
C VAL A 47 17.64 10.48 4.12
N GLY A 48 17.62 9.35 3.40
CA GLY A 48 18.07 8.07 3.95
C GLY A 48 17.45 6.81 3.33
N GLN A 49 18.09 5.66 3.55
CA GLN A 49 17.71 4.34 2.99
C GLN A 49 16.40 3.74 3.54
N ASP A 50 15.64 4.48 4.36
CA ASP A 50 14.49 3.95 5.13
C ASP A 50 13.25 4.85 5.03
N GLU A 51 13.17 5.67 3.99
CA GLU A 51 12.15 6.70 3.84
C GLU A 51 10.99 6.22 2.98
N GLY A 52 9.92 5.85 3.66
CA GLY A 52 8.68 5.38 3.09
C GLY A 52 7.45 6.04 3.71
N LEU A 53 6.43 6.29 2.89
CA LEU A 53 5.06 6.55 3.31
C LEU A 53 4.65 5.47 4.31
N VAL A 54 4.26 5.85 5.52
CA VAL A 54 4.07 4.84 6.55
C VAL A 54 2.88 3.94 6.22
N LEU A 55 3.21 2.67 5.96
CA LEU A 55 2.26 1.59 5.79
C LEU A 55 1.67 1.19 7.14
N THR A 56 0.43 0.73 7.10
CA THR A 56 -0.22 0.14 8.28
C THR A 56 0.51 -1.14 8.64
N LYS A 57 0.94 -1.26 9.90
CA LYS A 57 1.49 -2.52 10.43
C LYS A 57 0.39 -3.30 11.12
N VAL A 58 0.34 -4.60 10.83
CA VAL A 58 -0.61 -5.55 11.41
C VAL A 58 0.20 -6.69 12.00
N SER A 59 0.23 -6.84 13.33
CA SER A 59 1.12 -7.81 14.00
C SER A 59 0.37 -8.73 14.95
N ALA A 60 0.77 -9.99 14.99
CA ALA A 60 0.31 -10.94 15.98
C ALA A 60 0.85 -10.59 17.37
N PRO A 61 0.10 -10.88 18.46
CA PRO A 61 0.63 -10.78 19.82
C PRO A 61 1.93 -11.59 19.98
N PRO A 62 2.84 -11.18 20.89
CA PRO A 62 4.03 -11.97 21.20
C PRO A 62 3.75 -13.36 21.76
N GLU A 63 2.56 -13.56 22.33
CA GLU A 63 2.18 -14.77 23.08
C GLU A 63 1.41 -15.80 22.24
N SER A 64 0.94 -15.42 21.04
CA SER A 64 0.01 -16.26 20.28
C SER A 64 0.06 -15.99 18.78
N ASP A 65 -0.12 -17.05 18.00
CA ASP A 65 -0.35 -16.94 16.57
C ASP A 65 -1.69 -16.22 16.27
N ALA A 66 -1.77 -15.60 15.09
CA ALA A 66 -2.97 -14.92 14.61
C ALA A 66 -3.22 -15.24 13.13
N VAL A 67 -4.47 -15.08 12.70
CA VAL A 67 -4.83 -15.09 11.28
C VAL A 67 -5.32 -13.71 10.90
N VAL A 68 -4.81 -13.17 9.81
CA VAL A 68 -5.21 -11.88 9.24
C VAL A 68 -5.79 -12.12 7.86
N TRP A 69 -6.94 -11.51 7.59
CA TRP A 69 -7.55 -11.50 6.26
C TRP A 69 -7.23 -10.20 5.56
N LEU A 70 -6.71 -10.29 4.34
CA LEU A 70 -6.43 -9.17 3.47
C LEU A 70 -7.37 -9.21 2.26
N ALA A 71 -7.90 -8.06 1.87
CA ALA A 71 -8.73 -7.88 0.68
C ALA A 71 -8.04 -6.94 -0.31
N SER A 72 -8.14 -7.24 -1.60
CA SER A 72 -7.58 -6.40 -2.67
C SER A 72 -8.66 -5.68 -3.47
N TYR A 73 -8.22 -4.76 -4.32
CA TYR A 73 -8.96 -4.37 -5.52
C TYR A 73 -8.37 -5.10 -6.74
N GLY A 74 -9.16 -5.98 -7.36
CA GLY A 74 -8.71 -6.91 -8.40
C GLY A 74 -8.07 -8.18 -7.82
N HIS A 75 -7.33 -8.89 -8.67
CA HIS A 75 -6.64 -10.14 -8.30
C HIS A 75 -5.42 -9.91 -7.40
N ILE A 76 -5.16 -10.84 -6.46
CA ILE A 76 -3.95 -10.86 -5.62
C ILE A 76 -2.88 -11.77 -6.22
N GLU A 77 -1.68 -11.25 -6.38
CA GLU A 77 -0.52 -12.04 -6.84
C GLU A 77 0.60 -12.04 -5.79
N LYS A 78 1.12 -13.24 -5.48
CA LYS A 78 2.24 -13.45 -4.57
C LYS A 78 3.55 -13.55 -5.35
N HIS A 79 4.52 -12.72 -4.98
CA HIS A 79 5.85 -12.67 -5.56
C HIS A 79 6.88 -13.11 -4.52
N THR A 80 7.87 -13.89 -4.95
CA THR A 80 8.98 -14.32 -4.09
C THR A 80 10.29 -13.89 -4.72
N LEU A 81 10.98 -12.95 -4.07
CA LEU A 81 12.37 -12.63 -4.38
C LEU A 81 13.25 -13.56 -3.54
N LYS A 82 14.03 -14.41 -4.19
CA LYS A 82 14.83 -15.49 -3.59
C LYS A 82 16.25 -15.05 -3.24
N THR A 83 16.82 -14.08 -3.96
CA THR A 83 18.22 -13.68 -3.78
C THR A 83 18.36 -12.21 -3.40
N LYS A 84 19.54 -11.84 -2.91
CA LYS A 84 19.84 -10.45 -2.50
C LYS A 84 20.01 -9.49 -3.67
N GLU A 85 20.13 -10.01 -4.89
CA GLU A 85 20.30 -9.25 -6.12
C GLU A 85 18.95 -8.99 -6.82
N GLU A 86 17.93 -9.81 -6.52
CA GLU A 86 16.60 -9.62 -7.08
C GLU A 86 15.92 -8.37 -6.52
N ARG A 87 15.37 -7.57 -7.43
CA ARG A 87 14.65 -6.34 -7.13
C ARG A 87 13.28 -6.38 -7.78
N MET A 88 12.29 -5.78 -7.14
CA MET A 88 10.96 -5.58 -7.70
C MET A 88 10.52 -4.15 -7.47
N LEU A 89 10.15 -3.46 -8.55
CA LEU A 89 9.56 -2.14 -8.50
C LEU A 89 8.04 -2.26 -8.60
N VAL A 90 7.33 -1.76 -7.60
CA VAL A 90 5.88 -1.90 -7.48
C VAL A 90 5.24 -0.52 -7.37
N ASP A 91 4.24 -0.22 -8.19
CA ASP A 91 3.45 1.00 -8.02
C ASP A 91 2.77 1.01 -6.64
N ASN A 92 2.76 2.15 -5.95
CA ASN A 92 2.18 2.26 -4.61
C ASN A 92 0.68 1.91 -4.55
N GLU A 93 -0.07 2.02 -5.66
CA GLU A 93 -1.46 1.59 -5.74
C GLU A 93 -1.61 0.07 -5.89
N ASN A 94 -0.58 -0.61 -6.38
CA ASN A 94 -0.56 -2.05 -6.62
C ASN A 94 0.10 -2.84 -5.48
N PHE A 95 0.77 -2.19 -4.54
CA PHE A 95 1.25 -2.83 -3.32
C PHE A 95 0.07 -3.26 -2.42
N LEU A 96 0.07 -4.52 -1.98
CA LEU A 96 -0.92 -5.05 -1.02
C LEU A 96 -0.29 -5.28 0.35
N ALA A 97 0.73 -6.14 0.43
CA ALA A 97 1.37 -6.47 1.70
C ALA A 97 2.78 -7.06 1.55
N CYS A 98 3.58 -6.97 2.61
CA CYS A 98 4.84 -7.71 2.78
C CYS A 98 5.12 -7.91 4.28
N ASP A 99 6.11 -8.72 4.62
CA ASP A 99 6.51 -8.88 6.03
C ASP A 99 7.03 -7.57 6.64
N VAL A 100 6.84 -7.41 7.94
CA VAL A 100 7.16 -6.16 8.67
C VAL A 100 8.65 -5.80 8.68
N ASP A 101 9.53 -6.76 8.41
CA ASP A 101 10.99 -6.60 8.32
C ASP A 101 11.47 -6.33 6.90
N VAL A 102 10.63 -6.49 5.87
CA VAL A 102 11.00 -6.23 4.46
C VAL A 102 11.16 -4.73 4.20
N GLY A 103 12.40 -4.27 4.01
CA GLY A 103 12.70 -2.88 3.63
C GLY A 103 12.22 -2.55 2.22
N TYR A 104 11.92 -1.27 1.99
CA TYR A 104 11.65 -0.74 0.66
C TYR A 104 12.13 0.70 0.55
N THR A 105 12.46 1.14 -0.65
CA THR A 105 12.78 2.54 -0.96
C THR A 105 11.67 3.14 -1.83
N ILE A 106 11.44 4.45 -1.70
CA ILE A 106 10.55 5.18 -2.59
C ILE A 106 11.34 5.69 -3.79
N ALA A 107 10.88 5.36 -4.99
CA ALA A 107 11.33 5.95 -6.23
C ALA A 107 10.23 6.86 -6.80
N SER A 108 10.52 8.15 -6.97
CA SER A 108 9.61 9.06 -7.66
C SER A 108 9.55 8.70 -9.14
N VAL A 109 8.35 8.38 -9.64
CA VAL A 109 8.13 8.08 -11.06
C VAL A 109 7.70 9.38 -11.75
N GLY A 110 8.68 10.18 -12.18
CA GLY A 110 8.46 11.40 -12.97
C GLY A 110 9.06 12.66 -12.35
N GLY A 111 9.57 13.57 -13.20
CA GLY A 111 10.12 14.86 -12.77
C GLY A 111 9.03 15.84 -12.29
N LEU A 112 9.44 17.07 -11.91
CA LEU A 112 8.63 18.18 -11.35
C LEU A 112 7.22 18.41 -11.95
N LYS A 113 6.93 17.93 -13.16
CA LYS A 113 5.59 18.00 -13.78
C LYS A 113 4.58 17.02 -13.16
N SER A 114 4.99 15.90 -12.56
CA SER A 114 4.06 14.98 -11.86
C SER A 114 3.48 15.59 -10.57
N LEU A 115 4.26 16.47 -9.91
CA LEU A 115 3.86 17.17 -8.68
C LEU A 115 2.76 18.22 -8.89
N VAL A 116 2.77 18.92 -10.03
CA VAL A 116 1.86 20.06 -10.28
C VAL A 116 0.44 19.62 -10.65
N PHE A 117 0.23 18.36 -11.06
CA PHE A 117 -1.09 17.83 -11.40
C PHE A 117 -1.75 17.02 -10.27
N GLY A 118 -1.23 17.09 -9.03
CA GLY A 118 -1.85 16.42 -7.87
C GLY A 118 -1.93 14.89 -7.98
N GLY A 119 -1.12 14.30 -8.88
CA GLY A 119 -1.20 12.91 -9.32
C GLY A 119 0.10 12.13 -9.15
N GLU A 120 0.89 12.46 -8.11
CA GLU A 120 2.14 11.75 -7.83
C GLU A 120 1.89 10.27 -7.53
N SER A 121 2.22 9.45 -8.53
CA SER A 121 2.41 8.00 -8.38
C SER A 121 3.89 7.79 -8.07
N PHE A 122 4.17 7.12 -6.96
CA PHE A 122 5.53 6.73 -6.60
C PHE A 122 5.62 5.22 -6.65
N ALA A 123 6.80 4.72 -6.96
CA ALA A 123 7.06 3.29 -6.92
C ALA A 123 7.80 2.94 -5.64
N MET A 124 7.56 1.72 -5.17
CA MET A 124 8.23 1.09 -4.06
C MET A 124 9.19 0.06 -4.62
N GLU A 125 10.49 0.20 -4.35
CA GLU A 125 11.48 -0.80 -4.73
C GLU A 125 11.76 -1.72 -3.54
N PHE A 126 11.59 -3.03 -3.77
CA PHE A 126 11.85 -4.09 -2.80
C PHE A 126 13.07 -4.90 -3.21
N ALA A 127 13.87 -5.29 -2.22
CA ALA A 127 15.03 -6.15 -2.39
C ALA A 127 14.81 -7.51 -1.73
N GLY A 128 15.20 -8.59 -2.41
CA GLY A 128 15.15 -9.92 -1.83
C GLY A 128 16.23 -10.18 -0.75
N PRO A 129 16.14 -11.30 -0.04
CA PRO A 129 15.06 -12.28 -0.10
C PRO A 129 13.79 -11.82 0.63
N CYS A 130 12.63 -11.88 -0.01
CA CYS A 130 11.34 -11.50 0.59
C CYS A 130 10.14 -12.05 -0.17
N GLU A 131 8.97 -12.02 0.48
CA GLU A 131 7.67 -12.26 -0.14
C GLU A 131 6.86 -10.96 -0.18
N LEU A 132 6.21 -10.72 -1.32
CA LEU A 132 5.39 -9.55 -1.57
C LEU A 132 4.03 -10.00 -2.10
N TYR A 133 2.97 -9.36 -1.64
CA TYR A 133 1.64 -9.48 -2.22
C TYR A 133 1.32 -8.18 -2.95
N THR A 134 0.82 -8.32 -4.18
CA THR A 134 0.39 -7.21 -5.02
C THR A 134 -1.06 -7.38 -5.44
N GLN A 135 -1.68 -6.30 -5.88
CA GLN A 135 -3.02 -6.29 -6.45
C GLN A 135 -3.00 -5.72 -7.87
N THR A 136 -3.88 -6.21 -8.73
CA THR A 136 -3.89 -5.85 -10.17
C THR A 136 -4.60 -4.54 -10.51
N LYS A 137 -5.38 -3.95 -9.60
CA LYS A 137 -6.11 -2.70 -9.86
C LYS A 137 -5.81 -1.64 -8.79
N GLY A 138 -5.59 -0.41 -9.25
CA GLY A 138 -5.46 0.78 -8.40
C GLY A 138 -6.78 1.56 -8.33
N LEU A 139 -7.18 1.99 -7.13
CA LEU A 139 -8.44 2.71 -6.95
C LEU A 139 -8.38 4.12 -7.53
N LYS A 140 -7.26 4.85 -7.39
CA LYS A 140 -7.14 6.19 -7.99
C LYS A 140 -7.11 6.09 -9.50
N SER A 141 -6.38 5.12 -10.06
CA SER A 141 -6.37 4.84 -11.49
C SER A 141 -7.79 4.56 -12.03
N PHE A 142 -8.59 3.80 -11.29
CA PHE A 142 -9.99 3.57 -11.64
C PHE A 142 -10.84 4.85 -11.53
N ALA A 143 -10.70 5.62 -10.45
CA ALA A 143 -11.41 6.88 -10.27
C ALA A 143 -11.08 7.90 -11.38
N ALA A 144 -9.80 8.01 -11.77
CA ALA A 144 -9.35 8.86 -12.87
C ALA A 144 -9.98 8.43 -14.21
N THR A 145 -10.09 7.12 -14.45
CA THR A 145 -10.80 6.58 -15.62
C THR A 145 -12.27 6.99 -15.60
N LEU A 146 -12.94 6.85 -14.45
CA LEU A 146 -14.36 7.21 -14.30
C LEU A 146 -14.63 8.72 -14.49
N GLN A 147 -13.69 9.59 -14.13
CA GLN A 147 -13.87 11.05 -14.31
C GLN A 147 -14.23 11.43 -15.74
N SER A 148 -13.68 10.73 -16.75
CA SER A 148 -14.01 10.96 -18.16
C SER A 148 -15.46 10.64 -18.54
N PHE A 149 -16.14 9.82 -17.73
CA PHE A 149 -17.52 9.39 -17.95
C PHE A 149 -18.51 10.10 -17.02
N MET A 150 -18.01 10.86 -16.03
CA MET A 150 -18.85 11.64 -15.13
C MET A 150 -19.10 13.01 -15.76
N THR A 151 -20.36 13.30 -16.10
CA THR A 151 -20.76 14.66 -16.47
C THR A 151 -20.55 15.57 -15.27
N VAL A 152 -19.57 16.47 -15.34
CA VAL A 152 -19.55 17.61 -14.42
C VAL A 152 -20.74 18.47 -14.80
N SER A 153 -21.85 18.33 -14.07
CA SER A 153 -22.88 19.37 -14.09
C SER A 153 -22.19 20.64 -13.61
N GLU A 154 -21.98 21.61 -14.52
CA GLU A 154 -21.67 22.98 -14.15
C GLU A 154 -22.87 23.53 -13.37
N GLY A 155 -22.89 23.27 -12.06
CA GLY A 155 -23.66 24.07 -11.13
C GLY A 155 -23.00 25.43 -11.07
N SER A 156 -23.68 26.45 -11.61
CA SER A 156 -23.31 27.86 -11.48
C SER A 156 -23.05 28.20 -10.01
N GLY A 157 -21.77 28.25 -9.63
CA GLY A 157 -21.33 28.48 -8.25
C GLY A 157 -20.10 29.39 -8.26
N ILE A 158 -20.37 30.66 -7.98
CA ILE A 158 -19.48 31.83 -7.84
C ILE A 158 -18.02 31.49 -7.49
N SER A 159 -17.07 31.98 -8.29
CA SER A 159 -15.68 32.08 -7.90
C SER A 159 -15.51 33.16 -6.82
N ILE A 160 -14.90 32.80 -5.70
CA ILE A 160 -14.33 33.77 -4.76
C ILE A 160 -12.86 33.41 -4.64
N GLY A 161 -12.02 34.21 -5.29
CA GLY A 161 -10.59 34.16 -5.13
C GLY A 161 -10.18 34.74 -3.80
N PHE A 162 -9.21 34.08 -3.16
CA PHE A 162 -8.20 34.67 -2.29
C PHE A 162 -6.91 33.86 -2.45
#